data_AF-A0A7C1XQT8-F1
#
_entry.id   AF-A0A7C1XQT8-F1
#
_cell.length_a   1.000
_cell.length_b   1.000
_cell.length_c   1.000
_cell.angle_alpha   90.00
_cell.angle_beta   90.00
_cell.angle_gamma   90.00
#
_symmetry.space_group_name_H-M   'P 1'
#
loop_
_entity.id
_entity.type
_entity.pdbx_description
1 polymer ?
#
loop_
_entity_poly.entity_id
_entity_poly.type
_entity_poly.pdbx_seq_one_letter_code
_entity_poly.pdbx_strand_id
1 'polypeptide(L)'
;EKLTRAWLQRDLTALERISAEAMAGEDPDMVAAFDREVVIRRNHRMVTRMQPKLAEGAAFIAVGALHLPGKAGILNLLRQQGYRVTAVY
;
A
#
# COMPACT_ATOMS: atom_id res chain seq x y z
N GLU A 1 4.46 -9.58 15.77
CA GLU A 1 3.05 -9.76 16.18
C GLU A 1 2.12 -8.58 15.86
N LYS A 2 2.45 -7.32 16.18
CA LYS A 2 1.53 -6.16 15.97
C LYS A 2 1.10 -5.94 14.50
N LEU A 3 2.05 -5.92 13.56
CA LEU A 3 1.76 -5.68 12.14
C LEU A 3 0.91 -6.79 11.53
N THR A 4 1.23 -8.05 11.84
CA THR A 4 0.43 -9.22 11.45
C THR A 4 -0.99 -9.16 12.02
N ARG A 5 -1.16 -8.74 13.27
CA ARG A 5 -2.48 -8.58 13.89
C ARG A 5 -3.32 -7.50 13.20
N ALA A 6 -2.73 -6.33 12.95
CA ALA A 6 -3.39 -5.25 12.21
C ALA A 6 -3.82 -5.70 10.80
N TRP A 7 -2.95 -6.45 10.11
CA TRP A 7 -3.27 -7.06 8.83
C TRP A 7 -4.47 -8.01 8.91
N LEU A 8 -4.46 -8.97 9.84
CA LEU A 8 -5.56 -9.93 10.02
C LEU A 8 -6.88 -9.25 10.42
N GLN A 9 -6.82 -8.11 11.11
CA GLN A 9 -7.97 -7.28 11.47
C GLN A 9 -8.43 -6.35 10.35
N ARG A 10 -7.71 -6.29 9.22
CA ARG A 10 -7.95 -5.37 8.09
C ARG A 10 -7.84 -3.90 8.49
N ASP A 11 -7.08 -3.61 9.54
CA ASP A 11 -6.91 -2.26 10.07
C ASP A 11 -5.76 -1.55 9.34
N LEU A 12 -6.10 -0.95 8.20
CA LEU A 12 -5.17 -0.18 7.37
C LEU A 12 -4.59 1.03 8.11
N THR A 13 -5.35 1.65 9.01
CA THR A 13 -4.89 2.80 9.81
C THR A 13 -3.88 2.35 10.87
N ALA A 14 -4.10 1.21 11.51
CA ALA A 14 -3.10 0.64 12.42
C ALA A 14 -1.83 0.23 11.68
N LEU A 15 -1.91 -0.26 10.44
CA LEU A 15 -0.72 -0.55 9.63
C LEU A 15 0.12 0.70 9.37
N GLU A 16 -0.50 1.82 8.96
CA GLU A 16 0.19 3.10 8.78
C GLU A 16 0.82 3.58 10.09
N ARG A 17 0.05 3.55 11.18
CA ARG A 17 0.53 3.99 12.50
C ARG A 17 1.72 3.16 12.99
N ILE A 18 1.65 1.83 12.89
CA ILE A 18 2.76 0.94 13.28
C ILE A 18 4.01 1.23 12.45
N SER A 19 3.85 1.49 11.14
CA SER A 19 4.97 1.85 10.26
C SER A 19 5.58 3.20 10.65
N ALA A 20 4.75 4.20 10.99
CA ALA A 20 5.22 5.50 11.44
C ALA A 20 5.95 5.42 12.79
N GLU A 21 5.40 4.65 13.75
CA GLU A 21 6.02 4.39 15.04
C GLU A 21 7.39 3.69 14.90
N ALA A 22 7.53 2.79 13.93
CA ALA A 22 8.78 2.08 13.68
C ALA A 22 9.90 3.00 13.15
N MET A 23 9.54 4.14 12.56
CA MET A 23 10.47 5.17 12.06
C MET A 23 10.59 6.36 13.02
N ALA A 24 9.96 6.29 14.20
CA ALA A 24 10.00 7.38 15.16
C ALA A 24 11.41 7.54 15.73
N GLY A 25 11.92 8.78 15.71
CA GLY A 25 13.27 9.10 16.19
C GLY A 25 14.36 9.02 15.12
N GLU A 26 14.03 8.52 13.92
CA GLU A 26 14.91 8.62 12.75
C GLU A 26 14.92 10.05 12.18
N ASP A 27 15.93 10.34 11.36
CA ASP A 27 16.04 11.62 10.65
C ASP A 27 14.82 11.86 9.73
N PRO A 28 14.09 12.98 9.86
CA PRO A 28 12.86 13.22 9.11
C PRO A 28 13.05 13.23 7.59
N ASP A 29 14.18 13.74 7.09
CA ASP A 29 14.46 13.81 5.66
C ASP A 29 14.74 12.41 5.10
N MET A 30 15.46 11.57 5.86
CA MET A 30 15.64 10.15 5.57
C MET A 30 14.32 9.40 5.53
N VAL A 31 13.44 9.60 6.51
CA VAL A 31 12.11 8.97 6.55
C VAL A 31 11.27 9.38 5.35
N ALA A 32 11.26 10.67 5.01
CA ALA A 32 10.53 11.19 3.86
C ALA A 32 11.09 10.67 2.52
N ALA A 33 12.42 10.56 2.40
CA ALA A 33 13.07 9.99 1.22
C ALA A 33 12.74 8.50 1.06
N PHE A 34 12.76 7.74 2.17
CA PHE A 34 12.40 6.33 2.19
C PHE A 34 10.95 6.13 1.75
N ASP A 35 10.00 6.85 2.33
CA ASP A 35 8.58 6.73 1.97
C ASP A 35 8.35 7.03 0.49
N ARG A 36 8.96 8.12 -0.02
CA ARG A 36 8.88 8.51 -1.43
C ARG A 36 9.38 7.42 -2.38
N GLU A 37 10.56 6.86 -2.12
CA GLU A 37 11.17 5.90 -3.07
C GLU A 37 10.66 4.47 -2.88
N VAL A 38 10.41 4.04 -1.65
CA VAL A 38 10.09 2.64 -1.32
C VAL A 38 8.60 2.38 -1.30
N VAL A 39 7.78 3.37 -0.93
CA VAL A 39 6.31 3.21 -0.90
C VAL A 39 5.70 3.89 -2.12
N ILE A 40 5.80 5.22 -2.22
CA ILE A 40 5.05 6.01 -3.22
C ILE A 40 5.46 5.62 -4.65
N ARG A 41 6.75 5.75 -4.99
CA ARG A 41 7.24 5.48 -6.34
C ARG A 41 7.05 4.01 -6.75
N ARG A 42 7.22 3.08 -5.80
CA ARG A 42 6.95 1.66 -6.05
C ARG A 42 5.46 1.38 -6.27
N ASN A 43 4.57 1.99 -5.50
CA ASN A 43 3.13 1.84 -5.68
C ASN A 43 2.68 2.27 -7.07
N HIS A 44 3.11 3.44 -7.52
CA HIS A 44 2.82 3.90 -8.89
C HIS A 44 3.34 2.91 -9.94
N ARG A 45 4.59 2.46 -9.81
CA ARG A 45 5.17 1.48 -10.74
C ARG A 45 4.41 0.15 -10.74
N MET A 46 4.03 -0.35 -9.56
CA MET A 46 3.26 -1.59 -9.43
C MET A 46 1.91 -1.44 -10.11
N VAL A 47 1.14 -0.39 -9.78
CA VAL A 47 -0.19 -0.16 -10.37
C VAL A 47 -0.13 0.00 -11.89
N THR A 48 0.88 0.68 -12.44
CA THR A 48 1.11 0.73 -13.89
C THR A 48 1.34 -0.65 -14.48
N ARG A 49 2.15 -1.49 -13.83
CA ARG A 49 2.45 -2.86 -14.31
C ARG A 49 1.28 -3.84 -14.11
N MET A 50 0.38 -3.56 -13.17
CA MET A 50 -0.84 -4.35 -12.96
C MET A 50 -1.84 -4.17 -14.12
N GLN A 51 -1.83 -3.03 -14.82
CA GLN A 51 -2.89 -2.70 -15.81
C GLN A 51 -3.13 -3.77 -16.88
N PRO A 52 -2.11 -4.29 -17.58
CA PRO A 52 -2.35 -5.29 -18.62
C PRO A 52 -3.00 -6.56 -18.04
N LYS A 53 -2.59 -6.97 -16.83
CA LYS A 53 -3.14 -8.16 -16.16
C LYS A 53 -4.53 -7.95 -15.60
N LEU A 54 -4.82 -6.75 -15.08
CA LEU A 54 -6.17 -6.39 -14.67
C LEU A 54 -7.13 -6.31 -15.86
N ALA A 55 -6.65 -5.84 -17.02
CA ALA A 55 -7.43 -5.79 -18.27
C ALA A 55 -7.69 -7.18 -18.87
N GLU A 56 -6.73 -8.11 -18.78
CA GLU A 56 -6.92 -9.54 -19.12
C GLU A 56 -8.00 -10.20 -18.23
N GLY A 57 -8.18 -9.70 -17.00
CA GLY A 57 -9.10 -10.25 -16.00
C GLY A 57 -8.51 -11.44 -15.23
N ALA A 58 -9.25 -11.91 -14.22
CA ALA A 58 -8.90 -13.08 -13.39
C ALA A 58 -7.47 -13.06 -12.77
N ALA A 59 -6.88 -11.88 -12.59
CA ALA A 59 -5.55 -11.75 -12.01
C ALA A 59 -5.56 -11.91 -10.48
N PHE A 60 -4.64 -12.73 -9.96
CA PHE A 60 -4.29 -12.74 -8.55
C PHE A 60 -2.97 -12.01 -8.34
N ILE A 61 -2.99 -10.92 -7.56
CA ILE A 61 -1.84 -10.04 -7.37
C ILE A 61 -1.57 -9.91 -5.87
N ALA A 62 -0.40 -10.37 -5.43
CA ALA A 62 0.05 -10.27 -4.05
C ALA A 62 1.02 -9.09 -3.88
N VAL A 63 0.81 -8.30 -2.83
CA VAL A 63 1.67 -7.16 -2.46
C VAL A 63 1.84 -7.12 -0.95
N GLY A 64 2.89 -6.44 -0.48
CA GLY A 64 3.08 -6.21 0.95
C GLY A 64 1.97 -5.32 1.54
N ALA A 65 1.56 -5.59 2.78
CA ALA A 65 0.43 -4.90 3.43
C ALA A 65 0.58 -3.37 3.49
N LEU A 66 1.81 -2.87 3.69
CA LEU A 66 2.09 -1.43 3.74
C LEU A 66 1.99 -0.72 2.38
N HIS A 67 1.81 -1.44 1.28
CA HIS A 67 1.53 -0.83 -0.02
C HIS A 67 0.05 -0.49 -0.23
N LEU A 68 -0.85 -0.95 0.65
CA LEU A 68 -2.28 -0.76 0.50
C LEU A 68 -2.82 0.60 0.99
N PRO A 69 -2.41 1.11 2.17
CA PRO A 69 -3.04 2.29 2.75
C PRO A 69 -2.48 3.60 2.18
N GLY A 70 -3.13 4.71 2.54
CA GLY A 70 -2.67 6.05 2.20
C GLY A 70 -3.10 6.57 0.82
N LYS A 71 -2.82 7.86 0.59
CA LYS A 71 -3.19 8.55 -0.67
C LYS A 71 -2.49 7.96 -1.90
N ALA A 72 -1.25 7.53 -1.75
CA ALA A 72 -0.49 6.83 -2.77
C ALA A 72 -0.55 5.30 -2.62
N GLY A 73 -1.42 4.78 -1.76
CA GLY A 73 -1.66 3.34 -1.60
C GLY A 73 -2.30 2.72 -2.84
N ILE A 74 -1.98 1.46 -3.10
CA ILE A 74 -2.49 0.71 -4.26
C ILE A 74 -4.02 0.77 -4.33
N LEU A 75 -4.73 0.62 -3.20
CA LEU A 75 -6.18 0.65 -3.18
C LEU A 75 -6.74 1.99 -3.69
N ASN A 76 -6.10 3.11 -3.32
CA ASN A 76 -6.52 4.43 -3.76
C ASN A 76 -6.14 4.69 -5.21
N LEU A 77 -4.93 4.31 -5.62
CA LEU A 77 -4.47 4.45 -7.01
C LEU A 77 -5.33 3.66 -8.00
N LEU A 78 -5.77 2.45 -7.63
CA LEU A 78 -6.70 1.67 -8.45
C LEU A 78 -8.07 2.34 -8.56
N ARG A 79 -8.61 2.89 -7.46
CA ARG A 79 -9.86 3.67 -7.52
C ARG A 79 -9.76 4.88 -8.44
N GLN A 80 -8.63 5.60 -8.42
CA GLN A 80 -8.36 6.73 -9.32
C GLN A 80 -8.32 6.34 -10.79
N GLN A 81 -8.01 5.09 -11.10
CA GLN A 81 -8.04 4.54 -12.46
C GLN A 81 -9.41 3.99 -12.87
N GLY A 82 -10.45 4.19 -12.05
CA GLY A 82 -11.82 3.77 -12.35
C GLY A 82 -12.16 2.35 -11.89
N TYR A 83 -11.25 1.65 -11.22
CA TYR A 83 -11.57 0.34 -10.64
C TYR A 83 -12.48 0.48 -9.42
N ARG A 84 -13.48 -0.40 -9.34
CA ARG A 84 -14.22 -0.63 -8.10
C ARG A 84 -13.40 -1.55 -7.21
N VAL A 85 -13.02 -1.06 -6.03
CA VAL A 85 -12.26 -1.82 -5.04
C VAL A 85 -13.18 -2.19 -3.88
N THR A 86 -13.42 -3.48 -3.68
CA THR A 86 -14.22 -4.03 -2.58
C THR A 86 -13.38 -4.98 -1.74
N ALA A 87 -13.52 -4.90 -0.41
CA ALA A 87 -13.01 -5.95 0.45
C ALA A 87 -13.87 -7.20 0.24
N VAL A 88 -13.22 -8.32 -0.04
CA VAL A 88 -13.85 -9.64 -0.06
C VAL A 88 -13.34 -10.32 1.22
N TYR A 89 -14.29 -10.77 2.04
CA TYR A 89 -14.11 -11.37 3.38
C TYR A 89 -13.79 -10.40 4.50
#